data_AF-A0A496RGJ8-F1
#
_entry.id   AF-A0A496RGJ8-F1
#
_cell.length_a   1.000
_cell.length_b   1.000
_cell.length_c   1.000
_cell.angle_alpha   90.00
_cell.angle_beta   90.00
_cell.angle_gamma   90.00
#
_symmetry.space_group_name_H-M   'P 1'
#
loop_
_entity.id
_entity.type
_entity.pdbx_description
1 polymer ?
#
loop_
_entity_poly.entity_id
_entity_poly.type
_entity_poly.pdbx_seq_one_letter_code
_entity_poly.pdbx_strand_id
1 'polypeptide(L)'
;MAKIIGIDLGTSNSAAAVMEGGRPVIIPSAEGAGVASGKAFPSFVAFTKEGQRLVGEPARRQAAINAEGTIQAAKRKMGTDFKFKVFGKEYTPQ
;
A
#
# COMPACT_ATOMS: atom_id res chain seq x y z
N MET A 1 7.21 -5.19 -25.45
CA MET A 1 6.07 -5.72 -24.67
C MET A 1 6.37 -5.52 -23.20
N ALA A 2 5.44 -5.00 -22.39
CA ALA A 2 5.67 -4.86 -20.95
C ALA A 2 5.70 -6.24 -20.27
N LYS A 3 6.54 -6.42 -19.24
CA LYS A 3 6.54 -7.66 -18.43
C LYS A 3 5.23 -7.75 -17.63
N ILE A 4 4.58 -8.91 -17.63
CA ILE A 4 3.46 -9.20 -16.72
C ILE A 4 4.03 -9.42 -15.31
N ILE A 5 3.42 -8.81 -14.30
CA ILE A 5 3.79 -8.99 -12.89
C ILE A 5 2.63 -9.64 -12.12
N GLY A 6 2.97 -10.48 -11.15
CA GLY A 6 2.02 -10.97 -10.15
C GLY A 6 1.97 -10.02 -8.97
N ILE A 7 0.77 -9.66 -8.51
CA ILE A 7 0.56 -8.77 -7.36
C ILE A 7 -0.27 -9.52 -6.33
N ASP A 8 0.29 -9.66 -5.13
CA ASP A 8 -0.48 -9.98 -3.93
C ASP A 8 -0.85 -8.67 -3.24
N LEU A 9 -2.10 -8.25 -3.40
CA LEU A 9 -2.65 -7.07 -2.76
C LEU A 9 -3.31 -7.48 -1.44
N GLY A 10 -2.55 -7.61 -0.36
CA GLY A 10 -3.05 -8.09 0.94
C GLY A 10 -3.65 -6.99 1.81
N THR A 11 -4.37 -7.38 2.86
CA THR A 11 -5.03 -6.44 3.78
C THR A 11 -4.04 -5.63 4.61
N SER A 12 -2.94 -6.25 5.05
CA SER A 12 -1.94 -5.63 5.92
C SER A 12 -0.64 -5.31 5.19
N ASN A 13 -0.21 -6.20 4.30
CA ASN A 13 0.98 -6.03 3.46
C ASN A 13 0.65 -6.48 2.04
N SER A 14 1.43 -5.98 1.08
CA SER A 14 1.35 -6.35 -0.33
C SER A 14 2.74 -6.66 -0.86
N ALA A 15 2.80 -7.45 -1.94
CA ALA A 15 4.05 -7.83 -2.60
C ALA A 15 3.83 -7.98 -4.11
N ALA A 16 4.90 -7.89 -4.88
CA ALA A 16 4.87 -8.10 -6.32
C ALA A 16 6.03 -8.99 -6.77
N ALA A 17 5.79 -9.77 -7.83
CA ALA A 17 6.77 -10.68 -8.43
C ALA A 17 6.73 -10.60 -9.96
N VAL A 18 7.84 -10.95 -10.59
CA VAL A 18 7.98 -11.04 -12.05
C VAL A 18 8.70 -12.33 -12.43
N MET A 19 8.42 -12.86 -13.62
CA MET A 19 9.14 -14.04 -14.13
C MET A 19 10.45 -13.62 -14.79
N GLU A 20 11.57 -14.14 -14.28
CA GLU A 20 12.91 -13.95 -14.85
C GLU A 20 13.62 -15.29 -15.02
N GLY A 21 14.10 -15.60 -16.23
CA GLY A 21 14.79 -16.86 -16.50
C GLY A 21 13.95 -18.11 -16.19
N GLY A 22 12.62 -18.03 -16.35
CA GLY A 22 11.69 -19.12 -16.03
C GLY A 22 11.41 -19.31 -14.55
N ARG A 23 11.90 -18.42 -13.66
CA ARG A 23 11.67 -18.49 -12.21
C ARG A 23 10.97 -17.21 -11.71
N PRO A 24 10.08 -17.31 -10.71
CA PRO A 24 9.49 -16.13 -10.09
C PRO A 24 10.52 -15.41 -9.22
N VAL A 25 10.64 -14.09 -9.40
CA VAL A 25 11.53 -13.22 -8.62
C VAL A 25 10.68 -12.10 -7.99
N ILE A 26 10.84 -11.90 -6.68
CA ILE A 26 10.15 -10.82 -5.96
C ILE A 26 10.77 -9.48 -6.31
N ILE A 27 9.93 -8.50 -6.65
CA ILE A 27 10.31 -7.11 -6.87
C ILE A 27 10.52 -6.47 -5.49
N PRO A 28 11.73 -5.97 -5.18
CA PRO A 28 12.00 -5.32 -3.90
C PRO A 28 11.23 -3.99 -3.79
N SER A 29 10.80 -3.65 -2.58
CA SER A 29 10.24 -2.33 -2.32
C SER A 29 11.33 -1.25 -2.44
N ALA A 30 10.93 -0.03 -2.79
CA ALA A 30 11.84 1.11 -2.91
C ALA A 30 12.47 1.50 -1.55
N GLU A 31 11.83 1.14 -0.45
CA GLU A 31 12.31 1.39 0.92
C GLU A 31 13.37 0.38 1.39
N GLY A 32 13.64 -0.67 0.62
CA GLY A 32 14.70 -1.65 0.88
C GLY A 32 14.27 -2.84 1.77
N ALA A 33 15.06 -3.90 1.77
CA ALA A 33 14.77 -5.18 2.44
C ALA A 33 14.84 -5.14 3.99
N GLY A 34 15.17 -3.99 4.58
CA GLY A 34 15.35 -3.78 6.03
C GLY A 34 14.08 -3.41 6.80
N VAL A 35 12.93 -3.30 6.13
CA VAL A 35 11.64 -3.17 6.81
C VAL A 35 11.29 -4.54 7.41
N ALA A 36 10.70 -4.60 8.61
CA ALA A 36 10.36 -5.85 9.33
C ALA A 36 9.55 -6.88 8.49
N SER A 37 9.01 -6.48 7.35
CA SER A 37 8.27 -7.27 6.36
C SER A 37 9.10 -7.77 5.15
N GLY A 38 10.42 -7.55 5.12
CA GLY A 38 11.31 -8.00 4.05
C GLY A 38 11.02 -7.33 2.71
N LYS A 39 10.67 -8.11 1.68
CA LYS A 39 10.36 -7.61 0.32
C LYS A 39 8.90 -7.13 0.15
N ALA A 40 8.07 -7.27 1.17
CA ALA A 40 6.68 -6.81 1.17
C ALA A 40 6.56 -5.42 1.80
N PHE A 41 5.62 -4.62 1.31
CA PHE A 41 5.36 -3.27 1.80
C PHE A 41 3.99 -3.18 2.50
N PRO A 42 3.83 -2.36 3.56
CA PRO A 42 2.55 -2.20 4.23
C PRO A 42 1.43 -1.70 3.30
N SER A 43 0.23 -2.25 3.45
CA SER A 43 -0.98 -1.80 2.73
C SER A 43 -1.60 -0.57 3.41
N PHE A 44 -0.81 0.49 3.47
CA PHE A 44 -1.17 1.78 4.08
C PHE A 44 -1.06 2.88 3.03
N VAL A 45 -2.04 3.78 3.02
CA VAL A 45 -2.02 5.00 2.23
C VAL A 45 -2.30 6.15 3.18
N ALA A 46 -1.48 7.20 3.14
CA ALA A 46 -1.72 8.37 3.95
C ALA A 46 -1.64 9.64 3.10
N PHE A 47 -2.44 10.63 3.45
CA PHE A 47 -2.38 11.97 2.87
C PHE A 47 -1.81 12.91 3.93
N THR A 48 -0.88 13.78 3.54
CA THR A 48 -0.42 14.88 4.41
C THR A 48 -1.41 16.04 4.34
N LYS A 49 -1.30 17.01 5.25
CA LYS A 49 -2.15 18.21 5.25
C LYS A 49 -1.91 19.07 3.99
N GLU A 50 -0.71 19.01 3.45
CA GLU A 50 -0.29 19.67 2.21
C GLU A 50 -0.75 18.90 0.95
N GLY A 51 -1.46 17.78 1.13
CA GLY A 51 -2.05 16.98 0.05
C GLY A 51 -1.11 15.96 -0.57
N GLN A 52 0.08 15.74 -0.02
CA GLN A 52 0.99 14.72 -0.52
C GLN A 52 0.48 13.32 -0.17
N ARG A 53 0.51 12.40 -1.13
CA ARG A 53 0.18 10.99 -0.91
C ARG A 53 1.42 10.17 -0.57
N LEU A 54 1.42 9.54 0.59
CA LEU A 54 2.40 8.56 1.04
C LEU A 54 1.79 7.15 0.96
N VAL A 55 2.60 6.15 0.65
CA VAL A 55 2.19 4.74 0.54
C VAL A 55 3.24 3.88 1.23
N GLY A 56 2.85 2.76 1.82
CA GLY A 56 3.80 1.80 2.38
C GLY A 56 4.35 2.22 3.74
N GLU A 57 5.67 2.09 3.91
CA GLU A 57 6.32 2.33 5.19
C GLU A 57 6.22 3.80 5.66
N PRO A 58 6.41 4.81 4.81
CA PRO A 58 6.19 6.21 5.19
C PRO A 58 4.77 6.48 5.71
N ALA A 59 3.76 5.88 5.09
CA ALA A 59 2.36 6.01 5.55
C ALA A 59 2.15 5.31 6.90
N ARG A 60 2.66 4.08 7.06
CA ARG A 60 2.57 3.33 8.32
C ARG A 60 3.22 4.07 9.49
N ARG A 61 4.40 4.66 9.29
CA ARG A 61 5.15 5.36 10.36
C ARG A 61 4.38 6.53 10.97
N GLN A 62 3.59 7.24 10.17
CA GLN A 62 2.81 8.37 10.65
C GLN A 62 1.39 8.00 11.09
N ALA A 63 0.96 6.74 10.96
CA ALA A 63 -0.44 6.35 11.18
C ALA A 63 -0.96 6.74 12.57
N ALA A 64 -0.11 6.68 13.60
CA ALA A 64 -0.47 7.06 14.97
C ALA A 64 -0.64 8.58 15.16
N ILE A 65 0.14 9.41 14.45
CA ILE A 65 0.12 10.88 14.58
C ILE A 65 -0.80 11.56 13.53
N ASN A 66 -1.09 10.87 12.43
CA ASN A 66 -1.93 11.31 11.33
C ASN A 66 -3.04 10.29 11.08
N ALA A 67 -3.83 9.99 12.11
CA ALA A 67 -4.89 8.98 12.02
C ALA A 67 -6.00 9.39 11.05
N GLU A 68 -6.38 10.68 11.02
CA GLU A 68 -7.37 11.21 10.07
C GLU A 68 -6.90 11.10 8.61
N GLY A 69 -5.60 11.33 8.37
CA GLY A 69 -5.00 11.29 7.04
C GLY A 69 -4.68 9.88 6.54
N THR A 70 -4.78 8.85 7.38
CA THR A 70 -4.25 7.51 7.08
C THR A 70 -5.35 6.48 6.87
N ILE A 71 -5.31 5.83 5.71
CA ILE A 71 -6.14 4.70 5.33
C ILE A 71 -5.35 3.41 5.52
N GLN A 72 -5.93 2.47 6.25
CA GLN A 72 -5.41 1.12 6.47
C GLN A 72 -6.52 0.08 6.33
N ALA A 73 -6.15 -1.17 6.05
CA ALA A 73 -7.09 -2.28 5.88
C ALA A 73 -8.20 -2.03 4.85
N ALA A 74 -7.92 -1.20 3.84
CA ALA A 74 -8.87 -0.84 2.77
C ALA A 74 -9.45 -2.07 2.07
N LYS A 75 -8.64 -3.14 1.93
CA LYS A 75 -9.08 -4.42 1.36
C LYS A 75 -10.33 -4.99 2.02
N ARG A 76 -10.56 -4.77 3.33
CA ARG A 76 -11.77 -5.24 4.04
C ARG A 76 -13.05 -4.55 3.60
N LYS A 77 -12.94 -3.42 2.90
CA LYS A 77 -14.07 -2.62 2.43
C LYS A 77 -14.27 -2.73 0.91
N MET A 78 -13.38 -3.42 0.20
CA MET A 78 -13.50 -3.65 -1.24
C MET A 78 -14.84 -4.30 -1.59
N GLY A 79 -15.45 -3.87 -2.70
CA GLY A 79 -16.75 -4.40 -3.15
C GLY A 79 -17.95 -3.89 -2.34
N THR A 80 -17.77 -2.82 -1.55
CA THR A 80 -18.85 -2.16 -0.80
C THR A 80 -18.91 -0.68 -1.17
N ASP A 81 -19.99 0.00 -0.79
CA ASP A 81 -20.16 1.46 -0.96
C ASP A 81 -19.49 2.28 0.15
N PHE A 82 -18.63 1.65 0.96
CA PHE A 82 -17.93 2.33 2.05
C PHE A 82 -17.02 3.43 1.50
N LYS A 83 -16.91 4.55 2.23
CA LYS A 83 -16.03 5.66 1.88
C LYS A 83 -15.10 6.02 3.04
N PHE A 84 -13.81 6.11 2.74
CA PHE A 84 -12.82 6.68 3.63
C PHE A 84 -12.90 8.20 3.56
N LYS A 85 -12.99 8.86 4.73
CA LYS A 85 -12.93 10.31 4.83
C LYS A 85 -11.54 10.72 5.30
N VAL A 86 -10.87 11.53 4.50
CA VAL A 86 -9.53 12.06 4.80
C VAL A 86 -9.54 13.55 4.52
N PHE A 87 -9.38 14.38 5.56
CA PHE A 87 -9.36 15.85 5.46
C PHE A 87 -10.51 16.42 4.61
N GLY A 88 -11.73 15.95 4.86
CA GLY A 88 -12.93 16.39 4.15
C GLY A 88 -13.10 15.84 2.72
N LYS A 89 -12.18 15.02 2.22
CA LYS A 89 -12.30 14.31 0.94
C LYS A 89 -12.74 12.87 1.17
N GLU A 90 -13.55 12.36 0.26
CA GLU A 90 -14.02 10.97 0.27
C GLU A 90 -13.26 10.13 -0.77
N TYR A 91 -12.84 8.93 -0.36
CA TYR A 91 -12.20 7.94 -1.22
C TYR A 91 -12.91 6.59 -1.11
N THR A 92 -13.08 5.92 -2.25
CA THR A 92 -13.54 4.54 -2.29
C THR A 92 -12.38 3.57 -1.99
N PRO A 93 -12.67 2.31 -1.65
CA PRO A 93 -11.65 1.27 -1.53
C PRO A 93 -10.89 0.97 -2.84
N GLN A 94 -11.56 1.14 -3.99
CA GLN A 94 -11.00 1.05 -5.35
C GLN A 94 -10.20 2.31 -5.70
#